data_AF-W6KJG6-F1
#
_entry.id   AF-W6KJG6-F1
#
_cell.length_a   1.000
_cell.length_b   1.000
_cell.length_c   1.000
_cell.angle_alpha   90.00
_cell.angle_beta   90.00
_cell.angle_gamma   90.00
#
_symmetry.space_group_name_H-M   'P 1'
#
loop_
_entity.id
_entity.type
_entity.pdbx_description
1 polymer ?
#
loop_
_entity_poly.entity_id
_entity_poly.type
_entity_poly.pdbx_seq_one_letter_code
_entity_poly.pdbx_strand_id
1 'polypeptide(L)'
;MSHVTADLEYFKCDLCGVYLSKDIFCDHRRECKGTNSKELKRYECHVLQKELDRDTQQLVASVASGMSVSADDAAEIAKGCRFTTAEHQKRAEARVRSKVADKYQERIDKKFSEELLNSEKMSALLSFLKLHS
;
A
#
# COMPACT_ATOMS: atom_id res chain seq x y z
N MET A 1 12.96 7.53 44.87
CA MET A 1 13.40 7.48 43.46
C MET A 1 12.21 7.00 42.64
N SER A 2 11.43 7.92 42.08
CA SER A 2 10.26 7.60 41.25
C SER A 2 10.75 7.37 39.81
N HIS A 3 10.45 6.18 39.29
CA HIS A 3 10.82 5.74 37.95
C HIS A 3 10.39 6.76 36.89
N VAL A 4 11.38 7.28 36.15
CA VAL A 4 11.18 8.04 34.92
C VAL A 4 10.92 7.03 33.81
N THR A 5 9.66 6.82 33.44
CA THR A 5 9.30 6.10 32.20
C THR A 5 9.33 7.10 31.05
N ALA A 6 10.52 7.33 30.49
CA ALA A 6 10.74 8.24 29.36
C ALA A 6 10.56 7.56 27.99
N ASP A 7 9.52 6.73 27.83
CA ASP A 7 9.19 6.06 26.56
C ASP A 7 8.07 6.81 25.81
N LEU A 8 8.24 8.12 25.59
CA LEU A 8 7.32 8.92 24.76
C LEU A 8 7.80 8.95 23.30
N GLU A 9 8.01 7.79 22.69
CA GLU A 9 8.32 7.71 21.25
C GLU A 9 7.11 8.03 20.37
N TYR A 10 5.89 7.91 20.93
CA TYR A 10 4.64 8.06 20.21
C TYR A 10 3.72 9.14 20.83
N PHE A 11 3.15 9.97 19.97
CA PHE A 11 2.19 11.02 20.28
C PHE A 11 0.83 10.69 19.64
N LYS A 12 -0.25 10.89 20.38
CA LYS A 12 -1.61 10.74 19.86
C LYS A 12 -2.04 12.03 19.17
N CYS A 13 -2.53 11.95 17.95
CA CYS A 13 -3.11 13.09 17.26
C CYS A 13 -4.53 13.35 17.77
N ASP A 14 -4.80 14.55 18.29
CA ASP A 14 -6.12 14.90 18.84
C ASP A 14 -7.23 14.97 17.79
N LEU A 15 -6.87 15.18 16.52
CA LEU A 15 -7.82 15.31 15.41
C LEU A 15 -8.31 13.96 14.88
N CYS A 16 -7.42 12.97 14.78
CA CYS A 16 -7.75 11.66 14.18
C CYS A 16 -7.60 10.48 15.15
N GLY A 17 -7.07 10.70 16.35
CA GLY A 17 -6.89 9.67 17.39
C GLY A 17 -5.74 8.68 17.14
N VAL A 18 -5.00 8.80 16.04
CA VAL A 18 -3.91 7.89 15.67
C VAL A 18 -2.64 8.21 16.48
N TYR A 19 -1.95 7.16 16.92
CA TYR A 19 -0.63 7.26 17.56
C TYR A 19 0.47 7.27 16.49
N LEU A 20 1.37 8.23 16.58
CA LEU A 20 2.40 8.52 15.59
C LEU A 20 3.72 8.78 16.29
N SER A 21 4.82 8.36 15.69
CA SER A 21 6.14 8.62 16.24
C SER A 21 6.49 10.12 16.19
N LYS A 22 7.39 10.57 17.08
CA LYS A 22 7.79 11.97 17.23
C LYS A 22 8.24 12.64 15.92
N ASP A 23 8.95 11.89 15.09
CA ASP A 23 9.51 12.32 13.80
C ASP A 23 8.44 12.70 12.77
N ILE A 24 7.29 12.02 12.77
CA ILE A 24 6.20 12.25 11.80
C ILE A 24 5.01 13.01 12.40
N PHE A 25 4.96 13.19 13.73
CA PHE A 25 3.81 13.78 14.41
C PHE A 25 3.54 15.23 13.98
N CYS A 26 4.59 16.06 13.87
CA CYS A 26 4.45 17.46 13.50
C CYS A 26 3.89 17.62 12.08
N ASP A 27 4.38 16.83 11.14
CA ASP A 27 3.93 16.87 9.74
C ASP A 27 2.50 16.35 9.62
N HIS A 28 2.21 15.23 10.28
CA HIS A 28 0.85 14.72 10.36
C HIS A 28 -0.11 15.76 10.94
N ARG A 29 0.22 16.41 12.06
CA ARG A 29 -0.67 17.37 12.72
C ARG A 29 -0.94 18.61 11.86
N ARG A 30 0.01 19.02 11.01
CA ARG A 30 -0.18 20.13 10.05
C ARG A 30 -1.16 19.76 8.93
N GLU A 31 -1.16 18.51 8.51
CA GLU A 31 -1.99 18.05 7.39
C GLU A 31 -3.29 17.35 7.81
N CYS A 32 -3.38 16.91 9.06
CA CYS A 32 -4.53 16.21 9.58
C CYS A 32 -5.74 17.15 9.65
N LYS A 33 -6.83 16.73 9.02
CA LYS A 33 -8.11 17.44 9.04
C LYS A 33 -9.11 16.86 10.04
N GLY A 34 -8.79 15.70 10.62
CA GLY A 34 -9.66 14.95 11.53
C GLY A 34 -10.51 13.89 10.81
N THR A 35 -11.09 12.97 11.60
CA THR A 35 -11.84 11.80 11.09
C THR A 35 -13.12 12.18 10.33
N ASN A 36 -13.75 13.29 10.68
CA ASN A 36 -15.00 13.77 10.08
C ASN A 36 -14.80 14.98 9.16
N SER A 37 -13.56 15.24 8.73
CA SER A 37 -13.29 16.33 7.80
C SER A 37 -13.96 16.09 6.45
N LYS A 38 -14.56 17.14 5.90
CA LYS A 38 -14.97 17.20 4.49
C LYS A 38 -13.87 17.78 3.59
N GLU A 39 -12.82 18.34 4.17
CA GLU A 39 -11.66 18.85 3.45
C GLU A 39 -10.69 17.72 3.13
N LEU A 40 -10.20 17.73 1.88
CA LEU A 40 -9.13 16.86 1.43
C LEU A 40 -7.78 17.30 2.01
N LYS A 41 -6.92 16.33 2.28
CA LYS A 41 -5.53 16.59 2.66
C LYS A 41 -4.72 17.00 1.44
N ARG A 42 -3.64 17.76 1.65
CA ARG A 42 -2.78 18.24 0.55
C ARG A 42 -2.23 17.11 -0.31
N TYR A 43 -1.80 16.00 0.30
CA TYR A 43 -1.32 14.84 -0.47
C TYR A 43 -2.44 14.21 -1.31
N GLU A 44 -3.69 14.21 -0.83
CA GLU A 44 -4.84 13.66 -1.56
C GLU A 44 -5.16 14.51 -2.78
N CYS A 45 -5.15 15.84 -2.62
CA CYS A 45 -5.28 16.76 -3.75
C CYS A 45 -4.19 16.55 -4.79
N HIS A 46 -2.93 16.38 -4.35
CA HIS A 46 -1.81 16.15 -5.25
C HIS A 46 -1.87 14.80 -5.98
N VAL A 47 -2.39 13.75 -5.33
CA VAL A 47 -2.64 12.46 -5.99
C VAL A 47 -3.72 12.59 -7.06
N LEU A 48 -4.85 13.23 -6.73
CA LEU A 48 -5.93 13.47 -7.69
C LEU A 48 -5.45 14.31 -8.87
N GLN A 49 -4.64 15.34 -8.62
CA GLN A 49 -4.06 16.18 -9.67
C GLN A 49 -3.20 15.35 -10.63
N LYS A 50 -2.29 14.50 -10.12
CA LYS A 50 -1.45 13.64 -10.97
C LYS A 50 -2.26 12.67 -11.84
N GLU A 51 -3.37 12.17 -11.31
CA GLU A 51 -4.24 11.27 -12.07
C GLU A 51 -5.01 12.01 -13.15
N LEU A 52 -5.54 13.20 -12.84
CA LEU A 52 -6.16 14.09 -13.84
C LEU A 52 -5.16 14.49 -14.92
N ASP A 53 -3.92 14.80 -14.56
CA ASP A 53 -2.85 15.11 -15.52
C ASP A 53 -2.55 13.91 -16.44
N ARG A 54 -2.61 12.69 -15.92
CA ARG A 54 -2.43 11.47 -16.73
C ARG A 54 -3.61 11.23 -17.67
N ASP A 55 -4.83 11.37 -17.17
CA ASP A 55 -6.04 11.13 -17.96
C ASP A 55 -6.19 12.21 -19.05
N THR A 56 -5.84 13.46 -18.76
CA THR A 56 -5.74 14.53 -19.77
C THR A 56 -4.65 14.26 -20.80
N GLN A 57 -3.47 13.78 -20.40
CA GLN A 57 -2.44 13.34 -21.36
C GLN A 57 -2.92 12.22 -22.27
N GLN A 58 -3.68 11.24 -21.76
CA GLN A 58 -4.26 10.17 -22.56
C GLN A 58 -5.29 10.71 -23.57
N LEU A 59 -6.15 11.64 -23.14
CA LEU A 59 -7.10 12.32 -24.04
C LEU A 59 -6.37 13.08 -25.14
N VAL A 60 -5.37 13.90 -24.79
CA VAL A 60 -4.58 14.66 -25.77
C VAL A 60 -3.86 13.72 -26.75
N ALA A 61 -3.29 12.60 -26.27
CA ALA A 61 -2.65 11.61 -27.13
C ALA A 61 -3.64 10.94 -28.10
N SER A 62 -4.88 10.67 -27.65
CA SER A 62 -5.93 10.09 -28.50
C SER A 62 -6.39 11.06 -29.61
N VAL A 63 -6.57 12.34 -29.27
CA VAL A 63 -6.88 13.41 -30.24
C VAL A 63 -5.74 13.59 -31.24
N ALA A 64 -4.49 13.62 -30.76
CA ALA A 64 -3.30 13.77 -31.61
C ALA A 64 -3.12 12.58 -32.57
N SER A 65 -3.65 11.41 -32.21
CA SER A 65 -3.63 10.19 -33.03
C SER A 65 -4.80 10.13 -34.04
N GLY A 66 -5.60 11.19 -34.16
CA GLY A 66 -6.69 11.30 -35.14
C GLY A 66 -7.99 10.58 -34.74
N MET A 67 -8.10 10.08 -33.51
CA MET A 67 -9.39 9.64 -32.96
C MET A 67 -10.22 10.87 -32.61
N SER A 68 -11.37 11.05 -33.26
CA SER A 68 -12.35 12.06 -32.83
C SER A 68 -13.00 11.59 -31.54
N VAL A 69 -12.57 12.13 -30.40
CA VAL A 69 -13.27 11.94 -29.13
C VAL A 69 -14.52 12.82 -29.16
N SER A 70 -15.69 12.17 -29.12
CA SER A 70 -16.97 12.86 -29.02
C SER A 70 -17.08 13.52 -27.64
N ALA A 71 -17.88 14.58 -27.50
CA ALA A 71 -18.13 15.20 -26.19
C ALA A 71 -18.68 14.20 -25.15
N ASP A 72 -19.42 13.19 -25.62
CA ASP A 72 -19.92 12.08 -24.79
C ASP A 72 -18.80 11.13 -24.33
N ASP A 73 -17.81 10.85 -25.17
CA ASP A 73 -16.66 10.01 -24.82
C ASP A 73 -15.78 10.70 -23.76
N ALA A 74 -15.57 12.01 -23.90
CA ALA A 74 -14.85 12.81 -22.91
C ALA A 74 -15.60 12.87 -21.56
N ALA A 75 -16.93 12.94 -21.59
CA ALA A 75 -17.76 12.90 -20.39
C ALA A 75 -17.75 11.51 -19.73
N GLU A 76 -17.64 10.42 -20.51
CA GLU A 76 -17.54 9.06 -19.99
C GLU A 76 -16.16 8.78 -19.36
N ILE A 77 -15.08 9.30 -19.96
CA ILE A 77 -13.72 9.24 -19.41
C ILE A 77 -13.62 10.07 -18.13
N ALA A 78 -14.23 11.26 -18.08
CA ALA A 78 -14.32 12.07 -16.86
C ALA A 78 -15.16 11.39 -15.76
N LYS A 79 -16.25 10.69 -16.12
CA LYS A 79 -17.01 9.79 -15.22
C LYS A 79 -16.21 8.54 -14.82
N GLY A 80 -15.12 8.23 -15.53
CA GLY A 80 -14.16 7.17 -15.26
C GLY A 80 -13.22 7.46 -14.09
N CYS A 81 -13.19 8.70 -13.57
CA CYS A 81 -12.59 9.04 -12.29
C CYS A 81 -13.46 8.48 -11.13
N ARG A 82 -13.63 7.16 -11.12
CA ARG A 82 -14.45 6.41 -10.16
C ARG A 82 -13.71 6.10 -8.87
N PHE A 83 -12.48 6.58 -8.68
CA PHE A 83 -11.70 6.22 -7.50
C PHE A 83 -11.87 7.23 -6.38
N THR A 84 -12.70 6.87 -5.42
CA THR A 84 -12.78 7.60 -4.16
C THR A 84 -11.50 7.39 -3.36
N THR A 85 -11.13 8.36 -2.53
CA THR A 85 -9.97 8.24 -1.61
C THR A 85 -10.06 6.99 -0.72
N ALA A 86 -11.29 6.57 -0.37
CA ALA A 86 -11.56 5.32 0.34
C ALA A 86 -11.10 4.07 -0.45
N GLU A 87 -11.31 4.03 -1.77
CA GLU A 87 -10.84 2.92 -2.60
C GLU A 87 -9.32 2.94 -2.79
N HIS A 88 -8.71 4.12 -2.85
CA HIS A 88 -7.25 4.26 -2.82
C HIS A 88 -6.65 3.71 -1.54
N GLN A 89 -7.25 4.06 -0.40
CA GLN A 89 -6.82 3.57 0.90
C GLN A 89 -7.01 2.06 1.00
N LYS A 90 -8.16 1.52 0.56
CA LYS A 90 -8.41 0.08 0.50
C LYS A 90 -7.38 -0.66 -0.36
N ARG A 91 -6.98 -0.09 -1.50
CA ARG A 91 -5.90 -0.65 -2.35
C ARG A 91 -4.53 -0.57 -1.69
N ALA A 92 -4.21 0.54 -1.02
CA ALA A 92 -2.97 0.69 -0.29
C ALA A 92 -2.88 -0.37 0.82
N GLU A 93 -3.95 -0.55 1.60
CA GLU A 93 -4.07 -1.58 2.63
C GLU A 93 -3.98 -3.00 2.05
N ALA A 94 -4.58 -3.25 0.88
CA ALA A 94 -4.43 -4.53 0.19
C ALA A 94 -2.98 -4.82 -0.22
N ARG A 95 -2.25 -3.81 -0.74
CA ARG A 95 -0.82 -3.94 -1.06
C ARG A 95 0.03 -4.21 0.18
N VAL A 96 -0.26 -3.54 1.29
CA VAL A 96 0.43 -3.78 2.56
C VAL A 96 0.16 -5.20 3.06
N ARG A 97 -1.09 -5.65 3.02
CA ARG A 97 -1.46 -7.03 3.40
C ARG A 97 -0.75 -8.07 2.55
N SER A 98 -0.69 -7.89 1.23
CA SER A 98 0.07 -8.77 0.34
C SER A 98 1.54 -8.82 0.74
N LYS A 99 2.20 -7.66 0.87
CA LYS A 99 3.63 -7.61 1.25
C LYS A 99 3.92 -8.26 2.60
N VAL A 100 3.01 -8.14 3.57
CA VAL A 100 3.16 -8.79 4.88
C VAL A 100 2.99 -10.31 4.75
N ALA A 101 1.99 -10.76 3.98
CA ALA A 101 1.79 -12.18 3.69
C ALA A 101 2.99 -12.79 2.95
N ASP A 102 3.50 -12.11 1.92
CA ASP A 102 4.66 -12.55 1.14
C ASP A 102 5.89 -12.73 2.03
N LYS A 103 6.20 -11.74 2.89
CA LYS A 103 7.30 -11.84 3.87
C LYS A 103 7.13 -12.98 4.86
N TYR A 104 5.89 -13.25 5.28
CA TYR A 104 5.60 -14.35 6.18
C TYR A 104 5.79 -15.70 5.48
N GLN A 105 5.32 -15.80 4.23
CA GLN A 105 5.50 -16.99 3.39
C GLN A 105 6.99 -17.26 3.12
N GLU A 106 7.76 -16.25 2.73
CA GLU A 106 9.22 -16.37 2.55
C GLU A 106 9.92 -16.92 3.80
N ARG A 107 9.47 -16.49 4.99
CA ARG A 107 10.04 -16.98 6.25
C ARG A 107 9.68 -18.45 6.50
N ILE A 108 8.47 -18.86 6.18
CA ILE A 108 8.04 -20.26 6.28
C ILE A 108 8.83 -21.10 5.26
N ASP A 109 8.88 -20.68 4.01
CA ASP A 109 9.57 -21.40 2.94
C ASP A 109 11.06 -21.56 3.25
N LYS A 110 11.68 -20.54 3.85
CA LYS A 110 13.07 -20.60 4.34
C LYS A 110 13.23 -21.63 5.46
N LYS A 111 12.33 -21.65 6.45
CA LYS A 111 12.37 -22.69 7.49
C LYS A 111 12.16 -24.08 6.92
N PHE A 112 11.25 -24.21 5.96
CA PHE A 112 10.94 -25.48 5.31
C PHE A 112 12.14 -25.99 4.51
N SER A 113 12.82 -25.11 3.78
CA SER A 113 14.02 -25.47 3.03
C SER A 113 15.19 -25.84 3.94
N GLU A 114 15.40 -25.10 5.03
CA GLU A 114 16.45 -25.39 6.02
C GLU A 114 16.17 -26.66 6.83
N GLU A 115 14.94 -26.89 7.29
CA GLU A 115 14.62 -28.00 8.21
C GLU A 115 14.29 -29.32 7.49
N LEU A 116 13.65 -29.28 6.31
CA LEU A 116 13.12 -30.46 5.62
C LEU A 116 13.89 -30.80 4.34
N LEU A 117 14.37 -29.80 3.59
CA LEU A 117 15.17 -30.00 2.36
C LEU A 117 16.67 -29.86 2.61
N ASN A 118 17.10 -30.08 3.84
CA ASN A 118 18.51 -30.13 4.18
C ASN A 118 19.20 -31.26 3.38
N SER A 119 20.41 -31.02 2.89
CA SER A 119 21.12 -31.94 1.97
C SER A 119 21.19 -33.38 2.49
N GLU A 120 21.35 -33.55 3.80
CA GLU A 120 21.36 -34.86 4.47
C GLU A 120 19.99 -35.55 4.50
N LYS A 121 18.90 -34.79 4.70
CA LYS A 121 17.55 -35.36 4.70
C LYS A 121 17.09 -35.72 3.30
N MET A 122 17.47 -34.93 2.30
CA MET A 122 17.23 -35.26 0.90
C MET A 122 18.01 -36.51 0.47
N SER A 123 19.28 -36.65 0.89
CA SER A 123 20.05 -37.86 0.59
C SER A 123 19.51 -39.10 1.31
N ALA A 124 19.03 -38.96 2.55
CA ALA A 124 18.34 -40.02 3.30
C ALA A 124 17.02 -40.44 2.65
N LEU A 125 16.22 -39.49 2.16
CA LEU A 125 14.98 -39.77 1.41
C LEU A 125 15.26 -40.50 0.09
N LEU A 126 16.26 -40.05 -0.67
CA LEU A 126 16.66 -40.67 -1.93
C LEU A 126 17.22 -42.08 -1.73
N SER A 127 17.94 -42.32 -0.63
CA SER A 127 18.44 -43.65 -0.29
C SER A 127 17.32 -44.58 0.17
N PHE A 128 16.36 -44.09 0.96
CA PHE A 128 15.15 -44.84 1.31
C PHE A 128 14.34 -45.28 0.08
N LEU A 129 14.12 -44.36 -0.87
CA LEU A 129 13.43 -44.65 -2.12
C LEU A 129 14.17 -45.67 -3.01
N LYS A 130 15.50 -45.64 -3.01
CA LYS A 130 16.33 -46.63 -3.73
C LYS A 130 16.36 -48.01 -3.07
N LEU A 131 16.16 -48.09 -1.76
CA LEU A 131 16.13 -49.34 -0.98
C LEU A 131 14.77 -50.08 -1.08
N HIS A 132 13.71 -49.37 -1.46
CA HIS A 132 12.36 -49.91 -1.63
C HIS A 132 11.89 -49.99 -3.10
N SER A 133 12.81 -49.77 -4.05
CA SER A 133 12.67 -50.08 -5.47
C SER A 133 13.36 -51.41 -5.80
#